data_AF-A0AAN6ZW64-F1
#
_entry.id   AF-A0AAN6ZW64-F1
#
_cell.length_a   1.000
_cell.length_b   1.000
_cell.length_c   1.000
_cell.angle_alpha   90.00
_cell.angle_beta   90.00
_cell.angle_gamma   90.00
#
_symmetry.space_group_name_H-M   'P 1'
#
loop_
_entity.id
_entity.type
_entity.pdbx_description
1 polymer ?
#
loop_
_entity_poly.entity_id
_entity_poly.type
_entity_poly.pdbx_seq_one_letter_code
_entity_poly.pdbx_strand_id
1 'polypeptide(L)'
;MGVASITNACTHLQNATRAHLGLTSIPNTKYNLRLALALHRAGLLSSVTRGGPRPPPPEALLSAETEPVTSANVATRRLWVGLKYWNNEPVVRNVSLVSKPSRLVTATLPELAKVARGFPVGPLKGLNLGETMFVSTDRGVLEVREALERKVGGLVLCRVS
;
A
#
# COMPACT_ATOMS: atom_id res chain seq x y z
N MET A 1 -14.30 -6.39 -7.58
CA MET A 1 -13.47 -5.40 -6.85
C MET A 1 -11.99 -5.70 -7.07
N GLY A 2 -11.29 -4.83 -7.79
CA GLY A 2 -9.86 -4.95 -8.14
C GLY A 2 -9.12 -3.66 -7.81
N VAL A 3 -8.53 -2.99 -8.81
CA VAL A 3 -7.78 -1.72 -8.63
C VAL A 3 -8.59 -0.63 -7.92
N ALA A 4 -9.92 -0.57 -8.09
CA ALA A 4 -10.77 0.38 -7.37
C ALA A 4 -10.64 0.31 -5.84
N SER A 5 -10.47 -0.89 -5.27
CA SER A 5 -10.27 -1.06 -3.82
C SER A 5 -8.95 -0.42 -3.37
N ILE A 6 -7.90 -0.58 -4.17
CA ILE A 6 -6.58 0.01 -3.94
C ILE A 6 -6.65 1.53 -4.09
N THR A 7 -7.34 2.03 -5.12
CA THR A 7 -7.59 3.47 -5.32
C THR A 7 -8.20 4.09 -4.07
N ASN A 8 -9.29 3.50 -3.56
CA ASN A 8 -9.97 4.00 -2.37
C ASN A 8 -9.08 3.90 -1.11
N ALA A 9 -8.33 2.81 -0.95
CA ALA A 9 -7.41 2.64 0.18
C ALA A 9 -6.28 3.68 0.16
N CYS A 10 -5.69 3.96 -1.00
CA CYS A 10 -4.66 4.99 -1.17
C CYS A 10 -5.18 6.39 -0.84
N THR A 11 -6.36 6.76 -1.35
CA THR A 11 -6.99 8.06 -1.04
C THR A 11 -7.34 8.16 0.44
N HIS A 12 -7.81 7.07 1.05
CA HIS A 12 -8.11 7.04 2.48
C HIS A 12 -6.84 7.20 3.34
N LEU A 13 -5.74 6.50 2.99
CA LEU A 13 -4.46 6.66 3.66
C LEU A 13 -3.94 8.10 3.56
N GLN A 14 -4.04 8.72 2.37
CA GLN A 14 -3.67 10.13 2.18
C GLN A 14 -4.44 11.08 3.10
N ASN A 15 -5.73 10.84 3.28
CA ASN A 15 -6.57 11.67 4.13
C ASN A 15 -6.27 11.44 5.61
N ALA A 16 -6.05 10.18 6.01
CA ALA A 16 -5.70 9.82 7.38
C ALA A 16 -4.34 10.39 7.79
N THR A 17 -3.34 10.37 6.89
CA THR A 17 -2.02 10.95 7.20
C THR A 17 -2.07 12.46 7.34
N ARG A 18 -2.81 13.15 6.46
CA ARG A 18 -3.08 14.60 6.56
C ARG A 18 -3.82 15.00 7.83
N ALA A 19 -4.71 14.14 8.31
CA ALA A 19 -5.43 14.34 9.56
C ALA A 19 -4.62 13.96 10.81
N HIS A 20 -3.34 13.59 10.66
CA HIS A 20 -2.46 13.18 11.77
C HIS A 20 -3.02 12.04 12.65
N LEU A 21 -3.74 11.09 12.04
CA LEU A 21 -4.26 9.92 12.75
C LEU A 21 -3.15 8.89 12.99
N GLY A 22 -2.98 8.41 14.23
CA GLY A 22 -2.01 7.34 14.51
C GLY A 22 -2.42 5.96 13.95
N LEU A 23 -3.72 5.72 13.80
CA LEU A 23 -4.28 4.45 13.37
C LEU A 23 -5.47 4.70 12.44
N THR A 24 -5.58 3.91 11.38
CA THR A 24 -6.74 3.97 10.48
C THR A 24 -7.17 2.59 10.01
N SER A 25 -8.37 2.49 9.42
CA SER A 25 -8.92 1.21 8.97
C SER A 25 -9.30 1.20 7.49
N ILE A 26 -8.90 0.15 6.78
CA ILE A 26 -9.28 -0.10 5.38
C ILE A 26 -10.09 -1.40 5.25
N PRO A 27 -10.91 -1.56 4.20
CA PRO A 27 -11.67 -2.78 3.97
C PRO A 27 -10.76 -4.02 3.89
N ASN A 28 -11.17 -5.12 4.53
CA ASN A 28 -10.44 -6.38 4.53
C ASN A 28 -10.59 -7.13 3.20
N THR A 29 -9.76 -6.77 2.23
CA THR A 29 -9.65 -7.46 0.94
C THR A 29 -8.23 -7.97 0.73
N LYS A 30 -8.08 -9.05 -0.06
CA LYS A 30 -6.76 -9.61 -0.42
C LYS A 30 -5.86 -8.57 -1.11
N TYR A 31 -6.44 -7.69 -1.92
CA TYR A 31 -5.73 -6.63 -2.62
C TYR A 31 -5.19 -5.57 -1.65
N ASN A 32 -6.05 -5.08 -0.74
CA ASN A 32 -5.64 -4.11 0.27
C ASN A 32 -4.60 -4.69 1.23
N LEU A 33 -4.76 -5.95 1.65
CA LEU A 33 -3.80 -6.62 2.51
C LEU A 33 -2.43 -6.73 1.86
N ARG A 34 -2.34 -7.14 0.59
CA ARG A 34 -1.06 -7.24 -0.11
C ARG A 34 -0.35 -5.89 -0.25
N LEU A 35 -1.10 -4.83 -0.56
CA LEU A 35 -0.55 -3.48 -0.61
C LEU A 35 -0.10 -3.01 0.78
N ALA A 36 -0.91 -3.21 1.82
CA ALA A 36 -0.56 -2.83 3.19
C ALA A 36 0.70 -3.56 3.68
N LEU A 37 0.84 -4.86 3.38
CA LEU A 37 2.03 -5.63 3.70
C LEU A 37 3.27 -5.13 2.92
N ALA A 38 3.12 -4.75 1.65
CA ALA A 38 4.21 -4.17 0.87
C ALA A 38 4.64 -2.80 1.42
N LEU A 39 3.69 -1.94 1.78
CA LEU A 39 3.95 -0.65 2.43
C LEU A 39 4.63 -0.83 3.80
N HIS A 40 4.22 -1.83 4.58
CA HIS A 40 4.85 -2.17 5.86
C HIS A 40 6.29 -2.68 5.65
N ARG A 41 6.52 -3.59 4.69
CA ARG A 41 7.86 -4.09 4.35
C ARG A 41 8.79 -2.98 3.86
N ALA A 42 8.26 -2.01 3.11
CA ALA A 42 8.98 -0.80 2.71
C ALA A 42 9.20 0.21 3.85
N GLY A 43 8.74 -0.09 5.08
CA GLY A 43 8.92 0.76 6.26
C GLY A 43 7.98 1.97 6.34
N LEU A 44 7.03 2.11 5.43
CA LEU A 44 6.11 3.26 5.34
C LEU A 44 4.96 3.19 6.37
N LEU A 45 4.57 1.99 6.78
CA LEU A 45 3.54 1.74 7.80
C LEU A 45 4.16 1.14 9.06
N SER A 46 3.53 1.40 10.20
CA SER A 46 3.96 0.91 11.52
C SER A 46 3.49 -0.53 11.79
N SER A 47 2.23 -0.81 11.49
CA SER A 47 1.62 -2.12 11.75
C SER A 47 0.48 -2.39 10.77
N VAL A 48 0.19 -3.68 10.56
CA VAL A 48 -0.95 -4.15 9.77
C VAL A 48 -1.59 -5.32 10.52
N THR A 49 -2.76 -5.07 11.11
CA THR A 49 -3.48 -6.05 11.95
C THR A 49 -4.90 -6.22 11.44
N ARG A 50 -5.41 -7.45 11.38
CA ARG A 50 -6.81 -7.70 11.05
C ARG A 50 -7.64 -7.58 12.33
N GLY A 51 -8.77 -6.89 12.26
CA GLY A 51 -9.65 -6.72 13.42
C GLY A 51 -11.11 -6.56 13.03
N GLY A 52 -11.93 -6.28 14.03
CA GLY A 52 -13.34 -5.96 13.84
C GLY A 52 -13.56 -4.51 13.41
N PRO A 53 -14.79 -4.00 13.54
CA PRO A 53 -15.15 -2.63 13.18
C PRO A 53 -14.57 -1.59 14.14
N ARG A 54 -14.20 -1.99 15.36
CA ARG A 54 -13.57 -1.14 16.37
C ARG A 54 -12.05 -1.32 16.37
N PRO A 55 -11.28 -0.24 16.65
CA PRO A 55 -9.83 -0.34 16.72
C PRO A 55 -9.41 -1.27 17.87
N PRO A 56 -8.40 -2.12 17.67
CA PRO A 56 -7.78 -2.82 18.79
C PRO A 56 -7.08 -1.80 19.71
N PRO A 57 -7.00 -2.08 21.02
CA PRO A 57 -6.29 -1.21 21.95
C PRO A 57 -4.81 -1.10 21.57
N PRO A 58 -4.16 0.08 21.70
CA PRO A 58 -2.80 0.30 21.20
C PRO A 58 -1.75 -0.66 21.77
N GLU A 59 -1.87 -1.00 23.05
CA GLU A 59 -0.99 -1.95 23.74
C GLU A 59 -1.07 -3.37 23.18
N ALA A 60 -2.23 -3.76 22.65
CA ALA A 60 -2.47 -5.10 22.13
C ALA A 60 -2.32 -5.19 20.60
N LEU A 61 -1.87 -4.13 19.91
CA LEU A 61 -1.83 -4.12 18.43
C LEU A 61 -1.01 -5.26 17.82
N LEU A 62 0.03 -5.71 18.51
CA LEU A 62 0.94 -6.78 18.09
C LEU A 62 0.66 -8.13 18.75
N SER A 63 0.04 -8.13 19.93
CA SER A 63 -0.25 -9.33 20.73
C SER A 63 -1.70 -9.81 20.66
N ALA A 64 -2.61 -9.00 20.09
CA ALA A 64 -4.01 -9.37 19.98
C ALA A 64 -4.18 -10.58 19.06
N GLU A 65 -4.67 -11.67 19.63
CA GLU A 65 -5.06 -12.84 18.86
C GLU A 65 -6.24 -12.48 17.96
N THR A 66 -6.04 -12.63 16.66
CA THR A 66 -7.10 -12.36 15.68
C THR A 66 -8.04 -13.56 15.64
N GLU A 67 -9.33 -13.32 15.91
CA GLU A 67 -10.35 -14.34 15.68
C GLU A 67 -10.32 -14.86 14.23
N PRO A 68 -10.57 -16.17 14.01
CA PRO A 68 -10.56 -16.74 12.67
C PRO A 68 -11.64 -16.07 11.80
N VAL A 69 -11.30 -15.78 10.55
CA VAL A 69 -12.24 -15.18 9.59
C VAL A 69 -13.13 -16.29 9.02
N THR A 70 -14.40 -16.26 9.38
CA THR A 70 -15.44 -17.18 8.90
C THR A 70 -16.49 -16.42 8.08
N SER A 71 -17.40 -17.15 7.43
CA SER A 71 -18.53 -16.55 6.71
C SER A 71 -19.43 -15.69 7.61
N ALA A 72 -19.47 -15.97 8.91
CA ALA A 72 -20.28 -15.21 9.87
C ALA A 72 -19.68 -13.83 10.20
N ASN A 73 -18.36 -13.67 10.21
CA ASN A 73 -17.71 -12.43 10.64
C ASN A 73 -16.98 -11.66 9.52
N VAL A 74 -16.83 -12.24 8.32
CA VAL A 74 -16.08 -11.64 7.19
C VAL A 74 -16.56 -10.23 6.83
N ALA A 75 -17.87 -9.96 6.91
CA ALA A 75 -18.46 -8.66 6.58
C ALA A 75 -18.04 -7.54 7.53
N THR A 76 -17.75 -7.85 8.80
CA THR A 76 -17.37 -6.86 9.82
C THR A 76 -15.86 -6.68 9.94
N ARG A 77 -15.07 -7.51 9.25
CA ARG A 77 -13.60 -7.46 9.33
C ARG A 77 -13.03 -6.23 8.64
N ARG A 78 -12.03 -5.63 9.28
CA ARG A 78 -11.24 -4.51 8.75
C ARG A 78 -9.76 -4.81 8.88
N LEU A 79 -8.95 -4.13 8.07
CA LEU A 79 -7.50 -4.06 8.25
C LEU A 79 -7.18 -2.76 8.95
N TRP A 80 -6.65 -2.87 10.16
CA TRP A 80 -6.13 -1.75 10.94
C TRP A 80 -4.68 -1.53 10.57
N VAL A 81 -4.36 -0.30 10.23
CA VAL A 81 -3.06 0.12 9.71
C VAL A 81 -2.52 1.23 10.59
N GLY A 82 -1.33 1.01 11.17
CA GLY A 82 -0.61 2.02 11.93
C GLY A 82 0.13 2.99 11.00
N LEU A 83 -0.11 4.29 11.18
CA LEU A 83 0.54 5.34 10.42
C LEU A 83 1.81 5.82 11.16
N LYS A 84 2.85 6.15 10.41
CA LYS A 84 4.13 6.61 10.96
C LYS A 84 4.27 8.13 10.80
N TYR A 85 4.81 8.75 11.83
CA TYR A 85 5.14 10.17 11.88
C TYR A 85 6.56 10.32 12.44
N TRP A 86 7.34 11.20 11.84
CA TRP A 86 8.70 11.51 12.25
C TRP A 86 8.93 13.01 12.12
N ASN A 87 9.53 13.64 13.14
CA ASN A 87 9.74 15.10 13.18
C ASN A 87 8.46 15.91 12.86
N ASN A 88 7.32 15.51 13.43
CA ASN A 88 5.98 16.08 13.17
C ASN A 88 5.49 16.00 11.72
N GLU A 89 6.18 15.27 10.84
CA GLU A 89 5.75 15.03 9.46
C GLU A 89 5.33 13.57 9.27
N PRO A 90 4.28 13.29 8.47
CA PRO A 90 3.93 11.92 8.14
C PRO A 90 5.03 11.29 7.27
N VAL A 91 5.37 10.03 7.54
CA VAL A 91 6.30 9.24 6.70
C VAL A 91 5.69 8.97 5.32
N VAL A 92 4.36 8.85 5.26
CA VAL A 92 3.60 8.78 4.01
C VAL A 92 2.94 10.14 3.76
N ARG A 93 3.62 11.01 2.99
CA ARG A 93 3.17 12.38 2.70
C ARG A 93 2.21 12.41 1.53
N ASN A 94 2.55 11.70 0.46
CA ASN A 94 1.76 11.66 -0.76
C ASN A 94 1.62 10.23 -1.29
N VAL A 95 0.38 9.84 -1.61
CA VAL A 95 0.03 8.58 -2.25
C VAL A 95 -0.60 8.90 -3.61
N SER A 96 0.24 8.88 -4.64
CA SER A 96 -0.17 9.15 -6.01
C SER A 96 -0.57 7.85 -6.72
N LEU A 97 -1.79 7.82 -7.26
CA LEU A 97 -2.32 6.66 -7.98
C LEU A 97 -1.83 6.66 -9.42
N VAL A 98 -1.31 5.50 -9.86
CA VAL A 98 -0.84 5.30 -11.23
C VAL A 98 -1.91 4.55 -12.04
N SER A 99 -2.26 3.34 -11.61
CA SER A 99 -3.37 2.60 -12.22
C SER A 99 -4.70 3.00 -11.58
N LYS A 100 -5.67 3.33 -12.42
CA LYS A 100 -7.05 3.66 -12.03
C LYS A 100 -8.00 2.65 -12.67
N PRO A 101 -9.24 2.50 -12.17
CA PRO A 101 -10.22 1.60 -12.80
C PRO A 101 -10.48 1.91 -14.29
N SER A 102 -10.38 3.18 -14.68
CA SER A 102 -10.53 3.62 -16.07
C SER A 102 -9.32 3.32 -16.96
N ARG A 103 -8.12 3.21 -16.37
CA ARG A 103 -6.89 2.96 -17.12
C ARG A 103 -5.87 2.23 -16.24
N LEU A 104 -5.59 0.99 -16.64
CA LEU A 104 -4.55 0.17 -16.05
C LEU A 104 -3.21 0.48 -16.74
N VAL A 105 -2.15 0.63 -15.95
CA VAL A 105 -0.80 0.93 -16.44
C VAL A 105 0.13 -0.20 -16.05
N THR A 106 0.56 -0.98 -17.02
CA THR A 106 1.55 -2.05 -16.84
C THR A 106 2.93 -1.57 -17.27
N ALA A 107 3.97 -2.07 -16.60
CA ALA A 107 5.35 -1.82 -16.93
C ALA A 107 6.13 -3.13 -17.03
N THR A 108 6.91 -3.24 -18.10
CA THR A 108 7.85 -4.34 -18.32
C THR A 108 9.13 -4.13 -17.51
N LEU A 109 9.94 -5.18 -17.37
CA LEU A 109 11.18 -5.14 -16.60
C LEU A 109 12.14 -4.01 -17.05
N PRO A 110 12.41 -3.81 -18.36
CA PRO A 110 13.29 -2.73 -18.81
C PRO A 110 12.72 -1.33 -18.51
N GLU A 111 11.40 -1.18 -18.55
CA GLU A 111 10.71 0.08 -18.24
C GLU A 111 10.81 0.41 -16.75
N LEU A 112 10.55 -0.57 -15.87
CA LEU A 112 10.76 -0.43 -14.43
C LEU A 112 12.21 -0.04 -14.11
N ALA A 113 13.19 -0.61 -14.82
CA ALA A 113 14.60 -0.31 -14.60
C ALA A 113 14.97 1.12 -15.01
N LYS A 114 14.31 1.69 -16.01
CA LYS A 114 14.44 3.10 -16.38
C LYS A 114 13.78 4.01 -15.34
N VAL A 115 12.56 3.68 -14.93
CA VAL A 115 11.79 4.45 -13.93
C VAL A 115 12.51 4.49 -12.58
N ALA A 116 13.05 3.36 -12.13
CA ALA A 116 13.81 3.27 -10.88
C ALA A 116 15.10 4.11 -10.89
N ARG A 117 15.67 4.36 -12.07
CA ARG A 117 16.83 5.24 -12.27
C ARG A 117 16.46 6.71 -12.45
N GLY A 118 15.18 7.07 -12.33
CA GLY A 118 14.71 8.45 -12.49
C GLY A 118 14.38 8.86 -13.93
N PHE A 119 14.42 7.94 -14.89
CA PHE A 119 14.05 8.24 -16.28
C PHE A 119 12.55 7.98 -16.53
N PRO A 120 11.83 8.91 -17.18
CA PRO A 120 10.43 8.71 -17.52
C PRO A 120 10.26 7.64 -18.61
N VAL A 121 9.15 6.90 -18.55
CA VAL A 121 8.75 5.91 -19.55
C VAL A 121 7.26 5.95 -19.78
N GLY A 122 6.85 6.34 -21.00
CA GLY A 122 5.43 6.47 -21.35
C GLY A 122 4.70 7.37 -20.34
N PRO A 123 3.63 6.90 -19.67
CA PRO A 123 2.91 7.68 -18.67
C PRO A 123 3.59 7.71 -17.28
N LEU A 124 4.65 6.92 -17.07
CA LEU A 124 5.34 6.81 -15.79
C LEU A 124 6.45 7.87 -15.69
N LYS A 125 6.39 8.66 -14.63
CA LYS A 125 7.49 9.55 -14.24
C LYS A 125 8.60 8.74 -13.58
N GLY A 126 9.84 9.16 -13.77
CA GLY A 126 10.97 8.61 -13.04
C GLY A 126 10.84 8.84 -11.53
N LEU A 127 11.41 7.93 -10.75
CA LEU A 127 11.41 8.06 -9.29
C LEU A 127 12.46 9.05 -8.82
N ASN A 128 12.05 9.89 -7.86
CA ASN A 128 12.95 10.78 -7.15
C ASN A 128 13.46 10.13 -5.85
N LEU A 129 14.40 10.81 -5.18
CA LEU A 129 14.89 10.39 -3.87
C LEU A 129 13.75 10.32 -2.85
N GLY A 130 13.70 9.23 -2.09
CA GLY A 130 12.63 8.98 -1.10
C GLY A 130 11.32 8.48 -1.68
N GLU A 131 11.13 8.52 -3.00
CA GLU A 131 9.93 7.96 -3.63
C GLU A 131 10.04 6.43 -3.77
N THR A 132 8.91 5.77 -3.57
CA THR A 132 8.73 4.33 -3.78
C THR A 132 7.57 4.10 -4.74
N MET A 133 7.65 3.03 -5.52
CA MET A 133 6.58 2.63 -6.44
C MET A 133 6.21 1.18 -6.19
N PHE A 134 4.91 0.92 -6.07
CA PHE A 134 4.38 -0.42 -5.83
C PHE A 134 3.80 -1.00 -7.11
N VAL A 135 4.21 -2.23 -7.41
CA VAL A 135 3.84 -2.97 -8.61
C VAL A 135 3.18 -4.28 -8.20
N SER A 136 2.01 -4.56 -8.75
CA SER A 136 1.37 -5.87 -8.65
C SER A 136 1.93 -6.80 -9.72
N THR A 137 2.63 -7.84 -9.26
CA THR A 137 3.29 -8.85 -10.09
C THR A 137 2.61 -10.21 -9.90
N ASP A 138 3.05 -11.21 -10.65
CA ASP A 138 2.73 -12.63 -10.44
C ASP A 138 3.17 -13.13 -9.05
N ARG A 139 4.22 -12.53 -8.48
CA ARG A 139 4.78 -12.84 -7.15
C ARG A 139 4.22 -11.99 -6.01
N GLY A 140 3.12 -11.27 -6.26
CA GLY A 140 2.48 -10.39 -5.29
C GLY A 140 2.79 -8.90 -5.50
N VAL A 141 2.46 -8.08 -4.50
CA VAL A 141 2.75 -6.64 -4.55
C VAL A 141 4.16 -6.42 -4.03
N LEU A 142 4.99 -5.80 -4.87
CA LEU A 142 6.39 -5.55 -4.63
C LEU A 142 6.70 -4.07 -4.80
N GLU A 143 7.71 -3.60 -4.10
CA GLU A 143 8.32 -2.31 -4.42
C GLU A 143 9.14 -2.44 -5.73
N VAL A 144 9.34 -1.35 -6.46
CA VAL A 144 9.99 -1.41 -7.78
C VAL A 144 11.38 -2.04 -7.76
N ARG A 145 12.20 -1.79 -6.73
CA ARG A 145 13.54 -2.36 -6.57
C ARG A 145 13.45 -3.85 -6.27
N GLU A 146 12.49 -4.27 -5.44
CA GLU A 146 12.22 -5.70 -5.19
C GLU A 146 11.74 -6.41 -6.48
N ALA A 147 10.95 -5.74 -7.31
CA ALA A 147 10.49 -6.27 -8.60
C ALA A 147 11.66 -6.41 -9.58
N LEU A 148 12.59 -5.46 -9.61
CA LEU A 148 13.81 -5.50 -10.40
C LEU A 148 14.74 -6.64 -9.98
N GLU A 149 14.97 -6.81 -8.67
CA GLU A 149 15.76 -7.92 -8.11
C GLU A 149 15.19 -9.27 -8.53
N ARG A 150 13.84 -9.39 -8.49
CA ARG A 150 13.13 -10.61 -8.88
C ARG A 150 12.93 -10.75 -10.38
N LYS A 151 13.37 -9.78 -11.18
CA LYS A 151 13.26 -9.74 -12.64
C LYS A 151 11.83 -9.89 -13.16
N VAL A 152 10.86 -9.26 -12.48
CA VAL A 152 9.43 -9.30 -12.83
C VAL A 152 8.89 -7.91 -13.16
N GLY A 153 8.02 -7.85 -14.17
CA GLY A 153 7.19 -6.68 -14.47
C GLY A 153 5.80 -6.80 -13.86
N GLY A 154 4.92 -5.84 -14.13
CA GLY A 154 3.54 -5.96 -13.67
C GLY A 154 2.73 -4.67 -13.78
N LEU A 155 1.60 -4.67 -13.08
CA LEU A 155 0.68 -3.54 -13.00
C LEU A 155 1.18 -2.53 -11.97
N VAL A 156 1.44 -1.29 -12.37
CA VAL A 156 1.89 -0.23 -11.47
C VAL A 156 0.71 0.34 -10.70
N LEU A 157 0.70 0.18 -9.37
CA LEU A 157 -0.43 0.54 -8.53
C LEU A 157 -0.40 2.02 -8.13
N CYS A 158 0.59 2.40 -7.34
CA CYS A 158 0.75 3.72 -6.78
C CYS A 158 2.22 4.06 -6.55
N ARG A 159 2.49 5.35 -6.41
CA ARG A 159 3.78 5.92 -6.01
C ARG A 159 3.59 6.66 -4.71
N VAL A 160 4.46 6.40 -3.75
CA VAL A 160 4.42 6.95 -2.39
C VAL A 160 5.69 7.76 -2.12
N SER A 161 5.52 8.92 -1.48
CA SER A 161 6.58 9.82 -1.03
C SER A 161 6.32 10.32 0.39
#